data_AF-X0RJJ7-F1
#
_entry.id   AF-X0RJJ7-F1
#
_cell.length_a   1.000
_cell.length_b   1.000
_cell.length_c   1.000
_cell.angle_alpha   90.00
_cell.angle_beta   90.00
_cell.angle_gamma   90.00
#
_symmetry.space_group_name_H-M   'P 1'
#
loop_
_entity.id
_entity.type
_entity.pdbx_description
1 polymer ?
#
loop_
_entity_poly.entity_id
_entity_poly.type
_entity_poly.pdbx_seq_one_letter_code
_entity_poly.pdbx_strand_id
1 'polypeptide(L)'
;ADKFTGEVVARFGWNWLSEGVQDSDKVEHNTRLASGFNWNQAEAAWKLGSVTLADAASVIYDLSNLTQTRFGDTQVIALIDVRGIIIKNETTGEGTLIVGDAGANEWSAMFGADGDAANVEPSSVFAISNELDGWDVDATNKNLKLTASGGECTYSIAIIGATSAGASGSGSGA
;
A
#
# COMPACT_ATOMS: atom_id res chain seq x y z
N ALA A 1 22.40 13.19 7.45
CA ALA A 1 21.69 11.91 7.60
C ALA A 1 20.29 12.12 7.10
N ASP A 2 19.87 11.32 6.11
CA ASP A 2 18.52 11.40 5.58
C ASP A 2 17.53 11.02 6.66
N LYS A 3 16.40 11.72 6.71
CA LYS A 3 15.36 11.54 7.73
C LYS A 3 14.07 11.16 7.05
N PHE A 4 13.60 9.94 7.32
CA PHE A 4 12.27 9.49 6.93
C PHE A 4 11.29 9.64 8.10
N THR A 5 10.07 10.06 7.78
CA THR A 5 8.92 9.95 8.69
C THR A 5 7.72 9.56 7.87
N GLY A 6 7.01 8.53 8.31
CA GLY A 6 5.74 8.10 7.74
C GLY A 6 4.56 8.55 8.60
N GLU A 7 3.39 8.63 7.99
CA GLU A 7 2.11 8.85 8.68
C GLU A 7 1.06 7.96 8.01
N VAL A 8 0.23 7.31 8.83
CA VAL A 8 -0.96 6.57 8.40
C VAL A 8 -2.16 7.27 9.01
N VAL A 9 -3.05 7.78 8.15
CA VAL A 9 -4.29 8.44 8.56
C VAL A 9 -5.47 7.78 7.88
N ALA A 10 -6.44 7.33 8.67
CA ALA A 10 -7.75 6.89 8.20
C ALA A 10 -8.83 7.61 9.00
N ARG A 11 -9.87 8.09 8.31
CA ARG A 11 -10.99 8.77 8.95
C ARG A 11 -12.29 8.42 8.25
N PHE A 12 -13.28 8.03 9.04
CA PHE A 12 -14.66 7.88 8.62
C PHE A 12 -15.52 8.81 9.47
N GLY A 13 -16.38 9.61 8.86
CA GLY A 13 -17.19 10.58 9.59
C GLY A 13 -18.56 10.76 8.96
N TRP A 14 -19.52 11.19 9.76
CA TRP A 14 -20.89 11.42 9.33
C TRP A 14 -21.42 12.73 9.88
N ASN A 15 -22.44 13.23 9.17
CA ASN A 15 -23.29 14.30 9.63
C ASN A 15 -24.72 13.94 9.24
N TRP A 16 -25.58 13.78 10.23
CA TRP A 16 -26.98 13.45 10.04
C TRP A 16 -27.86 14.57 10.60
N LEU A 17 -28.78 15.06 9.76
CA LEU A 17 -29.76 16.08 10.12
C LEU A 17 -31.16 15.46 10.09
N SER A 18 -31.90 15.57 11.20
CA SER A 18 -33.29 15.14 11.30
C SER A 18 -34.08 16.10 12.19
N GLU A 19 -35.17 16.68 11.66
CA GLU A 19 -36.09 17.56 12.41
C GLU A 19 -35.40 18.71 13.19
N GLY A 20 -34.30 19.25 12.64
CA GLY A 20 -33.53 20.33 13.28
C GLY A 20 -32.53 19.85 14.34
N VAL A 21 -32.41 18.55 14.56
CA VAL A 21 -31.35 17.92 15.36
C VAL A 21 -30.22 17.47 14.44
N GLN A 22 -28.98 17.77 14.84
CA GLN A 22 -27.77 17.37 14.14
C GLN A 22 -27.02 16.34 14.98
N ASP A 23 -26.73 15.18 14.39
CA ASP A 23 -25.72 14.24 14.88
C ASP A 23 -24.49 14.34 13.99
N SER A 24 -23.30 14.46 14.56
CA SER A 24 -22.06 14.59 13.82
C SER A 24 -20.93 14.00 14.63
N ASP A 25 -20.32 12.96 14.09
CA ASP A 25 -19.25 12.25 14.76
C ASP A 25 -18.31 11.59 13.73
N LYS A 26 -17.18 11.07 14.21
CA LYS A 26 -16.15 10.43 13.41
C LYS A 26 -15.42 9.34 14.17
N VAL A 27 -14.95 8.35 13.40
CA VAL A 27 -13.88 7.44 13.82
C VAL A 27 -12.62 7.84 13.06
N GLU A 28 -11.53 8.02 13.79
CA GLU A 28 -10.24 8.45 13.23
C GLU A 28 -9.11 7.61 13.80
N HIS A 29 -8.20 7.21 12.91
CA HIS A 29 -6.93 6.60 13.23
C HIS A 29 -5.83 7.51 12.67
N ASN A 30 -4.87 7.90 13.51
CA ASN A 30 -3.69 8.63 13.09
C ASN A 30 -2.48 8.08 13.86
N THR A 31 -1.57 7.44 13.11
CA THR A 31 -0.31 6.95 13.65
C THR A 31 0.85 7.53 12.87
N ARG A 32 1.83 8.07 13.61
CA ARG A 32 3.10 8.50 13.07
C ARG A 32 4.14 7.40 13.22
N LEU A 33 4.80 7.06 12.13
CA LEU A 33 5.88 6.08 12.10
C LEU A 33 7.23 6.81 12.19
N ALA A 34 8.02 6.45 13.19
CA ALA A 34 9.39 6.92 13.32
C ALA A 34 10.29 6.22 12.28
N SER A 35 11.47 6.78 12.02
CA SER A 35 12.46 6.12 11.17
C SER A 35 12.99 4.85 11.82
N GLY A 36 13.06 3.74 11.07
CA GLY A 36 13.67 2.49 11.50
C GLY A 36 12.87 1.25 11.07
N PHE A 37 13.22 0.10 11.64
CA PHE A 37 12.66 -1.21 11.29
C PHE A 37 12.03 -1.95 12.49
N ASN A 38 11.91 -1.30 13.65
CA ASN A 38 11.27 -1.88 14.83
C ASN A 38 9.78 -1.52 14.89
N TRP A 39 9.13 -1.90 15.99
CA TRP A 39 7.74 -1.56 16.25
C TRP A 39 7.43 -0.08 16.10
N ASN A 40 6.33 0.23 15.39
CA ASN A 40 5.91 1.60 15.07
C ASN A 40 6.97 2.42 14.31
N GLN A 41 7.84 1.74 13.54
CA GLN A 41 8.83 2.37 12.67
C GLN A 41 8.63 1.94 11.23
N ALA A 42 9.03 2.81 10.32
CA ALA A 42 9.18 2.53 8.91
C ALA A 42 10.35 3.36 8.38
N GLU A 43 10.92 2.95 7.25
CA GLU A 43 12.05 3.66 6.64
C GLU A 43 11.92 3.81 5.12
N ALA A 44 10.93 3.14 4.53
CA ALA A 44 10.67 3.21 3.11
C ALA A 44 9.18 3.50 2.84
N ALA A 45 8.98 4.20 1.73
CA ALA A 45 7.67 4.34 1.12
C ALA A 45 7.84 4.18 -0.38
N TRP A 46 6.95 3.43 -1.01
CA TRP A 46 6.85 3.27 -2.46
C TRP A 46 5.48 3.75 -2.93
N LYS A 47 5.40 4.34 -4.12
CA LYS A 47 4.10 4.76 -4.69
C LYS A 47 4.10 4.77 -6.21
N LEU A 48 2.91 4.53 -6.77
CA LEU A 48 2.54 4.83 -8.15
C LEU A 48 1.24 5.62 -8.18
N GLY A 49 1.09 6.48 -9.19
CA GLY A 49 -0.12 7.28 -9.40
C GLY A 49 -0.71 7.02 -10.77
N SER A 50 -2.02 6.84 -10.82
CA SER A 50 -2.84 6.75 -12.04
C SER A 50 -2.29 5.79 -13.10
N VAL A 51 -2.05 4.55 -12.69
CA VAL A 51 -1.66 3.44 -13.59
C VAL A 51 -2.93 2.78 -14.13
N THR A 52 -2.97 2.52 -15.43
CA THR A 52 -4.11 1.88 -16.09
C THR A 52 -3.80 0.42 -16.42
N LEU A 53 -4.73 -0.48 -16.06
CA LEU A 53 -4.78 -1.88 -16.48
C LEU A 53 -5.98 -2.05 -17.39
N ALA A 54 -5.74 -2.57 -18.60
CA ALA A 54 -6.81 -3.01 -19.49
C ALA A 54 -7.65 -4.11 -18.83
N ASP A 55 -8.89 -4.30 -19.29
CA ASP A 55 -9.76 -5.36 -18.77
C ASP A 55 -9.09 -6.74 -18.84
N ALA A 56 -9.30 -7.54 -17.79
CA ALA A 56 -8.65 -8.82 -17.53
C ALA A 56 -7.11 -8.79 -17.41
N ALA A 57 -6.45 -7.63 -17.53
CA ALA A 57 -5.02 -7.52 -17.31
C ALA A 57 -4.68 -7.53 -15.83
N SER A 58 -3.51 -8.09 -15.51
CA SER A 58 -2.97 -8.12 -14.16
C SER A 58 -1.52 -7.66 -14.11
N VAL A 59 -1.11 -7.15 -12.96
CA VAL A 59 0.29 -6.84 -12.63
C VAL A 59 0.63 -7.46 -11.27
N ILE A 60 1.88 -7.90 -11.13
CA ILE A 60 2.43 -8.37 -9.86
C ILE A 60 3.52 -7.41 -9.42
N TYR A 61 3.39 -6.91 -8.20
CA TYR A 61 4.41 -6.16 -7.49
C TYR A 61 5.16 -7.09 -6.56
N ASP A 62 6.45 -7.30 -6.84
CA ASP A 62 7.37 -7.94 -5.90
C ASP A 62 7.76 -6.92 -4.84
N LEU A 63 7.17 -7.06 -3.65
CA LEU A 63 7.39 -6.16 -2.50
C LEU A 63 8.84 -6.18 -2.01
N SER A 64 9.59 -7.25 -2.30
CA SER A 64 11.03 -7.35 -2.00
C SER A 64 11.92 -6.67 -3.05
N ASN A 65 11.34 -6.17 -4.15
CA ASN A 65 12.08 -5.58 -5.27
C ASN A 65 11.28 -4.48 -5.99
N LEU A 66 10.69 -3.57 -5.22
CA LEU A 66 9.97 -2.43 -5.77
C LEU A 66 10.99 -1.42 -6.32
N THR A 67 10.73 -0.86 -7.50
CA THR A 67 11.60 0.17 -8.07
C THR A 67 10.88 1.50 -8.13
N GLN A 68 11.62 2.59 -7.88
CA GLN A 68 11.08 3.93 -8.02
C GLN A 68 12.18 4.92 -8.40
N THR A 69 11.92 5.76 -9.40
CA THR A 69 12.80 6.88 -9.71
C THR A 69 12.55 8.03 -8.75
N ARG A 70 13.57 8.44 -8.00
CA ARG A 70 13.56 9.60 -7.11
C ARG A 70 14.90 10.31 -7.22
N PHE A 71 14.88 11.64 -7.21
CA PHE A 71 16.09 12.47 -7.27
C PHE A 71 16.98 12.21 -8.51
N GLY A 72 16.38 11.76 -9.62
CA GLY A 72 17.11 11.44 -10.85
C GLY A 72 17.64 10.02 -10.94
N ASP A 73 17.58 9.23 -9.86
CA ASP A 73 18.07 7.86 -9.81
C ASP A 73 16.94 6.85 -9.58
N THR A 74 17.10 5.65 -10.14
CA THR A 74 16.23 4.52 -9.83
C THR A 74 16.70 3.84 -8.55
N GLN A 75 15.86 3.89 -7.52
CA GLN A 75 16.08 3.24 -6.24
C GLN A 75 15.31 1.92 -6.19
N VAL A 76 15.94 0.89 -5.63
CA VAL A 76 15.28 -0.36 -5.28
C VAL A 76 14.87 -0.28 -3.81
N ILE A 77 13.60 -0.56 -3.55
CA ILE A 77 12.99 -0.62 -2.23
C ILE A 77 12.66 -2.10 -1.99
N ALA A 78 13.50 -2.74 -1.18
CA ALA A 78 13.32 -4.14 -0.78
C ALA A 78 12.67 -4.19 0.61
N LEU A 79 11.33 -4.25 0.64
CA LEU A 79 10.60 -4.32 1.89
C LEU A 79 10.82 -5.67 2.57
N ILE A 80 11.00 -5.64 3.89
CA ILE A 80 10.95 -6.83 4.75
C ILE A 80 9.63 -6.92 5.52
N ASP A 81 8.90 -5.82 5.59
CA ASP A 81 7.53 -5.76 6.07
C ASP A 81 6.76 -4.60 5.42
N VAL A 82 5.43 -4.69 5.47
CA VAL A 82 4.52 -3.59 5.13
C VAL A 82 3.79 -3.15 6.39
N ARG A 83 3.81 -1.85 6.66
CA ARG A 83 3.13 -1.19 7.79
C ARG A 83 1.79 -0.58 7.39
N GLY A 84 1.66 -0.22 6.12
CA GLY A 84 0.42 0.30 5.58
C GLY A 84 0.41 0.30 4.07
N ILE A 85 -0.77 0.08 3.52
CA ILE A 85 -1.03 0.13 2.09
C ILE A 85 -2.34 0.89 1.84
N ILE A 86 -2.32 1.74 0.82
CA ILE A 86 -3.51 2.35 0.26
C ILE A 86 -3.53 2.08 -1.24
N ILE A 87 -4.66 1.58 -1.72
CA ILE A 87 -4.96 1.41 -3.14
C ILE A 87 -6.27 2.13 -3.41
N LYS A 88 -6.26 3.01 -4.41
CA LYS A 88 -7.44 3.72 -4.85
C LYS A 88 -7.77 3.29 -6.26
N ASN A 89 -8.99 2.79 -6.47
CA ASN A 89 -9.54 2.65 -7.81
C ASN A 89 -10.06 4.02 -8.25
N GLU A 90 -9.38 4.64 -9.22
CA GLU A 90 -9.69 5.96 -9.76
C GLU A 90 -10.67 5.90 -10.95
N THR A 91 -11.04 4.69 -11.35
CA THR A 91 -12.01 4.44 -12.42
C THR A 91 -13.37 5.00 -12.06
N THR A 92 -14.02 5.64 -13.04
CA THR A 92 -15.41 6.10 -12.94
C THR A 92 -16.40 5.22 -13.71
N GLY A 93 -15.89 4.30 -14.54
CA GLY A 93 -16.65 3.27 -15.27
C GLY A 93 -16.84 1.97 -14.46
N GLU A 94 -17.03 0.84 -15.14
CA GLU A 94 -17.42 -0.46 -14.55
C GLU A 94 -16.24 -1.32 -14.04
N GLY A 95 -15.00 -0.84 -14.13
CA GLY A 95 -13.81 -1.60 -13.77
C GLY A 95 -13.62 -1.78 -12.25
N THR A 96 -13.72 -3.02 -11.78
CA THR A 96 -13.36 -3.42 -10.41
C THR A 96 -11.89 -3.84 -10.36
N LEU A 97 -11.15 -3.33 -9.37
CA LEU A 97 -9.76 -3.73 -9.14
C LEU A 97 -9.70 -4.80 -8.06
N ILE A 98 -9.23 -5.99 -8.42
CA ILE A 98 -9.04 -7.12 -7.50
C ILE A 98 -7.62 -7.06 -6.94
N VAL A 99 -7.48 -7.07 -5.62
CA VAL A 99 -6.21 -7.01 -4.89
C VAL A 99 -5.97 -8.34 -4.18
N GLY A 100 -4.87 -9.03 -4.50
CA GLY A 100 -4.55 -10.38 -3.99
C GLY A 100 -4.55 -11.44 -5.08
N ASP A 101 -4.62 -12.71 -4.68
CA ASP A 101 -4.65 -13.89 -5.57
C ASP A 101 -3.45 -13.96 -6.54
N ALA A 102 -2.24 -13.73 -6.02
CA ALA A 102 -1.01 -13.80 -6.81
C ALA A 102 -0.65 -15.25 -7.21
N GLY A 103 -1.20 -16.24 -6.52
CA GLY A 103 -1.00 -17.67 -6.75
C GLY A 103 0.34 -18.19 -6.26
N ALA A 104 1.46 -17.63 -6.72
CA ALA A 104 2.80 -18.04 -6.31
C ALA A 104 3.50 -16.96 -5.47
N ASN A 105 4.07 -17.38 -4.35
CA ASN A 105 4.70 -16.52 -3.33
C ASN A 105 3.81 -15.33 -2.94
N GLU A 106 2.52 -15.60 -2.79
CA GLU A 106 1.51 -14.58 -2.58
C GLU A 106 1.77 -13.83 -1.27
N TRP A 107 1.60 -12.52 -1.33
CA TRP A 107 1.57 -11.72 -0.13
C TRP A 107 0.11 -11.60 0.33
N SER A 108 -0.34 -12.60 1.11
CA SER A 108 -1.73 -12.79 1.55
C SER A 108 -1.99 -12.38 3.01
N ALA A 109 -0.96 -11.85 3.69
CA ALA A 109 -0.99 -11.60 5.13
C ALA A 109 -2.11 -10.63 5.59
N MET A 110 -2.65 -9.80 4.68
CA MET A 110 -3.80 -8.94 4.95
C MET A 110 -5.18 -9.55 4.62
N PHE A 111 -5.22 -10.70 3.93
CA PHE A 111 -6.44 -11.31 3.41
C PHE A 111 -6.88 -12.58 4.14
N GLY A 112 -6.04 -13.13 5.02
CA GLY A 112 -6.36 -14.27 5.87
C GLY A 112 -5.72 -15.57 5.38
N ALA A 113 -5.83 -15.89 4.09
CA ALA A 113 -5.17 -17.02 3.44
C ALA A 113 -4.76 -16.74 1.99
N ASP A 114 -3.89 -17.59 1.43
CA ASP A 114 -3.50 -17.54 0.01
C ASP A 114 -4.73 -17.74 -0.90
N GLY A 115 -4.79 -16.97 -1.98
CA GLY A 115 -5.93 -16.92 -2.90
C GLY A 115 -7.08 -16.02 -2.45
N ASP A 116 -7.07 -15.52 -1.21
CA ASP A 116 -8.05 -14.53 -0.78
C ASP A 116 -7.74 -13.18 -1.45
N ALA A 117 -8.81 -12.47 -1.84
CA ALA A 117 -8.69 -11.20 -2.53
C ALA A 117 -9.77 -10.20 -2.09
N ALA A 118 -9.44 -8.93 -2.18
CA ALA A 118 -10.37 -7.83 -1.97
C ALA A 118 -10.77 -7.18 -3.29
N ASN A 119 -12.07 -6.93 -3.47
CA ASN A 119 -12.59 -6.12 -4.56
C ASN A 119 -12.56 -4.65 -4.17
N VAL A 120 -11.97 -3.82 -5.03
CA VAL A 120 -11.97 -2.36 -4.91
C VAL A 120 -12.78 -1.81 -6.07
N GLU A 121 -14.04 -1.54 -5.77
CA GLU A 121 -15.02 -1.04 -6.74
C GLU A 121 -14.61 0.33 -7.32
N PRO A 122 -15.17 0.73 -8.47
CA PRO A 122 -14.95 2.05 -9.03
C PRO A 122 -15.08 3.17 -7.98
N SER A 123 -14.16 4.14 -8.04
CA SER A 123 -14.08 5.26 -7.09
C SER A 123 -13.91 4.90 -5.61
N SER A 124 -13.54 3.65 -5.29
CA SER A 124 -13.36 3.17 -3.92
C SER A 124 -11.89 3.14 -3.51
N VAL A 125 -11.68 2.98 -2.20
CA VAL A 125 -10.36 2.92 -1.57
C VAL A 125 -10.27 1.66 -0.73
N PHE A 126 -9.19 0.90 -0.92
CA PHE A 126 -8.73 -0.12 0.01
C PHE A 126 -7.56 0.46 0.81
N ALA A 127 -7.71 0.54 2.13
CA ALA A 127 -6.69 1.05 3.02
C ALA A 127 -6.61 0.15 4.25
N ILE A 128 -5.42 -0.34 4.57
CA ILE A 128 -5.17 -1.17 5.74
C ILE A 128 -3.80 -0.85 6.32
N SER A 129 -3.69 -0.90 7.65
CA SER A 129 -2.44 -0.72 8.38
C SER A 129 -2.25 -1.77 9.46
N ASN A 130 -0.98 -2.07 9.71
CA ASN A 130 -0.49 -2.85 10.83
C ASN A 130 0.79 -2.16 11.31
N GLU A 131 0.60 -1.04 11.99
CA GLU A 131 1.68 -0.13 12.40
C GLU A 131 2.63 -0.74 13.44
N LEU A 132 2.13 -1.63 14.30
CA LEU A 132 2.92 -2.20 15.40
C LEU A 132 3.95 -3.19 14.88
N ASP A 133 3.52 -4.26 14.21
CA ASP A 133 4.40 -5.35 13.77
C ASP A 133 4.60 -5.38 12.26
N GLY A 134 3.66 -4.82 11.49
CA GLY A 134 3.67 -4.96 10.05
C GLY A 134 3.31 -6.38 9.62
N TRP A 135 3.27 -6.58 8.32
CA TRP A 135 3.12 -7.88 7.71
C TRP A 135 4.41 -8.23 6.97
N ASP A 136 4.96 -9.39 7.29
CA ASP A 136 6.25 -9.84 6.78
C ASP A 136 6.26 -9.92 5.24
N VAL A 137 7.42 -9.61 4.68
CA VAL A 137 7.76 -9.80 3.27
C VAL A 137 9.00 -10.67 3.21
N ASP A 138 8.90 -11.84 2.59
CA ASP A 138 9.99 -12.81 2.50
C ASP A 138 10.02 -13.53 1.13
N ALA A 139 10.89 -14.53 0.98
CA ALA A 139 11.04 -15.25 -0.29
C ALA A 139 9.75 -15.94 -0.77
N THR A 140 8.89 -16.33 0.16
CA THR A 140 7.60 -17.03 -0.05
C THR A 140 6.38 -16.12 0.08
N ASN A 141 6.52 -14.91 0.60
CA ASN A 141 5.43 -13.96 0.85
C ASN A 141 5.81 -12.58 0.31
N LYS A 142 5.65 -12.33 -0.99
CA LYS A 142 6.14 -11.06 -1.58
C LYS A 142 5.38 -10.53 -2.78
N ASN A 143 4.54 -11.35 -3.40
CA ASN A 143 3.84 -10.96 -4.62
C ASN A 143 2.47 -10.38 -4.28
N LEU A 144 2.33 -9.07 -4.42
CA LEU A 144 1.03 -8.38 -4.41
C LEU A 144 0.53 -8.25 -5.84
N LYS A 145 -0.57 -8.92 -6.17
CA LYS A 145 -1.18 -8.83 -7.50
C LYS A 145 -2.36 -7.87 -7.51
N LEU A 146 -2.49 -7.14 -8.61
CA LEU A 146 -3.65 -6.34 -8.96
C LEU A 146 -4.20 -6.81 -10.30
N THR A 147 -5.51 -7.01 -10.40
CA THR A 147 -6.19 -7.44 -11.62
C THR A 147 -7.38 -6.54 -11.91
N ALA A 148 -7.51 -6.08 -13.15
CA ALA A 148 -8.73 -5.40 -13.61
C ALA A 148 -9.78 -6.43 -14.04
N SER A 149 -11.04 -6.21 -13.65
CA SER A 149 -12.16 -7.09 -13.98
C SER A 149 -13.43 -6.27 -14.25
N GLY A 150 -14.19 -6.68 -15.25
CA GLY A 150 -15.44 -6.00 -15.64
C GLY A 150 -15.23 -4.67 -16.37
N GLY A 151 -13.98 -4.37 -16.75
CA GLY A 151 -13.60 -3.12 -17.40
C GLY A 151 -12.15 -2.72 -17.14
N GLU A 152 -11.70 -1.71 -17.87
CA GLU A 152 -10.40 -1.08 -17.62
C GLU A 152 -10.39 -0.42 -16.23
N CYS A 153 -9.29 -0.59 -15.49
CA CYS A 153 -9.09 0.03 -14.18
C CYS A 153 -7.92 1.00 -14.19
N THR A 154 -8.14 2.24 -13.79
CA THR A 154 -7.07 3.18 -13.40
C THR A 154 -6.95 3.22 -11.89
N TYR A 155 -5.73 3.11 -11.34
CA TYR A 155 -5.51 3.11 -9.90
C TYR A 155 -4.25 3.85 -9.46
N SER A 156 -4.24 4.22 -8.19
CA SER A 156 -3.07 4.69 -7.47
C SER A 156 -2.77 3.76 -6.30
N ILE A 157 -1.50 3.58 -5.96
CA ILE A 157 -1.06 2.72 -4.85
C ILE A 157 0.07 3.41 -4.09
N ALA A 158 0.04 3.33 -2.77
CA ALA A 158 1.17 3.67 -1.91
C ALA A 158 1.34 2.63 -0.81
N ILE A 159 2.60 2.30 -0.53
CA ILE A 159 3.01 1.30 0.46
C ILE A 159 4.06 1.95 1.36
N ILE A 160 3.93 1.76 2.67
CA ILE A 160 4.93 2.15 3.67
C ILE A 160 5.38 0.90 4.41
N GLY A 161 6.69 0.77 4.65
CA GLY A 161 7.27 -0.42 5.27
C GLY A 161 8.68 -0.20 5.79
N ALA A 162 9.24 -1.25 6.40
CA ALA A 162 10.66 -1.31 6.73
C ALA A 162 11.45 -2.09 5.66
N THR A 163 12.77 -1.86 5.61
CA THR A 163 13.70 -2.61 4.77
C THR A 163 14.70 -3.35 5.66
N SER A 164 15.41 -4.33 5.10
CA SER A 164 16.61 -4.84 5.80
C SER A 164 17.68 -3.76 5.68
N ALA A 165 17.88 -2.99 6.74
CA ALA A 165 18.80 -1.86 6.81
C ALA A 165 20.12 -2.09 6.01
N GLY A 166 20.40 -1.27 4.97
CA GLY A 166 21.67 -1.38 4.24
C GLY A 166 21.87 -0.63 2.92
N ALA A 167 20.90 0.11 2.36
CA ALA A 167 21.14 0.88 1.12
C ALA A 167 21.69 2.31 1.37
N SER A 168 22.49 2.51 2.42
CA SER A 168 23.34 3.70 2.53
C SER A 168 24.73 3.34 2.02
N GLY A 169 24.89 3.38 0.70
CA GLY A 169 26.20 3.31 0.06
C GLY A 169 27.06 4.51 0.47
N SER A 170 27.79 4.39 1.58
CA SER A 170 28.93 5.27 1.86
C SER A 170 30.06 4.92 0.90
N GLY A 171 29.98 5.45 -0.32
CA GLY A 171 31.14 5.55 -1.19
C GLY A 171 32.09 6.61 -0.63
N SER A 172 32.98 6.22 0.29
CA SER A 172 34.11 7.09 0.65
C SER A 172 35.17 6.98 -0.46
N GLY A 173 35.07 7.87 -1.44
CA GLY A 173 36.18 8.19 -2.33
C GLY A 173 37.16 9.11 -1.61
N ALA A 174 38.33 8.58 -1.29
CA ALA A 174 39.60 9.31 -1.15
C ALA A 174 40.75 8.31 -1.26
#